data_AF-A0A7C5X1T1-F1
#
_entry.id   AF-A0A7C5X1T1-F1
#
_cell.length_a   1.000
_cell.length_b   1.000
_cell.length_c   1.000
_cell.angle_alpha   90.00
_cell.angle_beta   90.00
_cell.angle_gamma   90.00
#
_symmetry.space_group_name_H-M   'P 1'
#
loop_
_entity.id
_entity.type
_entity.pdbx_description
1 polymer ?
#
loop_
_entity_poly.entity_id
_entity_poly.type
_entity_poly.pdbx_seq_one_letter_code
_entity_poly.pdbx_strand_id
1 'polypeptide(L)'
;MASGIECLLHELGIKVSKPTVEASASFGRPSQGAFSSVTREDILKAAKDPRIESFRWVSKYVEIEGKKYSVKGLLSIASGVPPSKFTTNEAERVLEKLGFKVMSVCSSSCL
;
A
#
# COMPACT_ATOMS: atom_id res chain seq x y z
N MET A 1 -17.82 40.11 -6.45
CA MET A 1 -18.25 39.68 -5.10
C MET A 1 -17.43 38.47 -4.75
N ALA A 2 -16.27 38.71 -4.12
CA ALA A 2 -15.36 37.66 -3.65
C ALA A 2 -15.92 37.12 -2.33
N SER A 3 -16.10 35.80 -2.26
CA SER A 3 -16.68 35.10 -1.11
C SER A 3 -15.71 35.14 0.07
N GLY A 4 -16.19 35.58 1.24
CA GLY A 4 -15.42 35.91 2.46
C GLY A 4 -14.81 34.73 3.23
N ILE A 5 -14.36 33.69 2.53
CA ILE A 5 -13.71 32.51 3.09
C ILE A 5 -12.18 32.50 2.88
N GLU A 6 -11.64 33.38 2.04
CA GLU A 6 -10.20 33.42 1.78
C GLU A 6 -9.38 34.24 2.81
N CYS A 7 -10.03 34.96 3.73
CA CYS A 7 -9.35 35.93 4.58
C CYS A 7 -8.86 35.39 5.95
N LEU A 8 -9.18 34.15 6.32
CA LEU A 8 -8.92 33.64 7.69
C LEU A 8 -7.74 32.66 7.83
N LEU A 9 -7.08 32.27 6.73
CA LEU A 9 -5.99 31.27 6.77
C LEU A 9 -4.57 31.86 6.70
N HIS A 10 -4.40 33.18 6.86
CA HIS A 10 -3.09 33.84 6.75
C HIS A 10 -2.37 34.09 8.10
N GLU A 11 -3.06 33.94 9.24
CA GLU A 11 -2.56 34.33 10.57
C GLU A 11 -2.00 33.18 11.43
N LEU A 12 -1.87 31.96 10.90
CA LEU A 12 -1.38 30.81 11.69
C LEU A 12 0.04 30.35 11.40
N GLY A 13 0.79 30.97 10.49
CA GLY A 13 2.22 30.67 10.32
C GLY A 13 2.57 29.19 10.02
N ILE A 14 1.57 28.36 9.69
CA ILE A 14 1.78 26.99 9.25
C ILE A 14 2.17 27.10 7.78
N LYS A 15 3.47 27.11 7.54
CA LYS A 15 4.00 26.80 6.22
C LYS A 15 3.63 25.36 5.94
N VAL A 16 2.45 25.15 5.34
CA VAL A 16 2.10 23.90 4.68
C VAL A 16 3.07 23.80 3.51
N SER A 17 4.25 23.26 3.80
CA SER A 17 5.06 22.58 2.80
C SER A 17 4.11 21.55 2.22
N LYS A 18 3.56 21.85 1.05
CA LYS A 18 2.86 20.89 0.22
C LYS A 18 3.64 19.58 0.36
N PRO A 19 3.03 18.45 0.75
CA PRO A 19 3.65 17.20 0.38
C PRO A 19 3.75 17.33 -1.13
N THR A 20 4.97 17.46 -1.61
CA THR A 20 5.29 17.31 -3.01
C THR A 20 5.06 15.82 -3.23
N VAL A 21 3.77 15.48 -3.36
CA VAL A 21 3.33 14.26 -3.98
C VAL A 21 3.72 14.53 -5.43
N GLU A 22 4.99 14.25 -5.72
CA GLU A 22 5.43 14.12 -7.09
C GLU A 22 4.49 13.08 -7.68
N ALA A 23 3.57 13.61 -8.48
CA ALA A 23 2.87 12.86 -9.48
C ALA A 23 3.92 12.32 -10.45
N SER A 24 4.66 11.30 -10.04
CA SER A 24 5.23 10.36 -10.99
C SER A 24 4.09 9.47 -11.42
N ALA A 25 3.41 9.92 -12.47
CA ALA A 25 2.92 9.03 -13.51
C ALA A 25 3.93 7.89 -13.67
N SER A 26 3.53 6.64 -13.54
CA SER A 26 2.89 5.95 -14.65
C SER A 26 2.09 4.78 -14.09
N PHE A 27 0.76 4.91 -14.04
CA PHE A 27 -0.12 3.75 -13.97
C PHE A 27 -0.08 3.07 -15.35
N GLY A 28 1.02 2.37 -15.61
CA GLY A 28 1.31 1.69 -16.87
C GLY A 28 0.32 0.56 -17.09
N ARG A 29 -0.20 0.45 -18.32
CA ARG A 29 -1.09 -0.64 -18.74
C ARG A 29 -0.43 -1.99 -18.48
N PRO A 30 -1.17 -3.02 -18.01
CA PRO A 30 -0.62 -4.34 -17.79
C PRO A 30 -0.38 -5.04 -19.14
N SER A 31 0.82 -4.92 -19.68
CA SER A 31 1.31 -5.71 -20.81
C SER A 31 2.35 -6.70 -20.29
N GLN A 32 1.90 -7.95 -20.11
CA GLN A 32 2.68 -9.18 -19.95
C GLN A 32 3.80 -9.15 -18.89
N GLY A 33 3.43 -9.58 -17.68
CA GLY A 33 4.33 -9.74 -16.53
C GLY A 33 3.92 -8.87 -15.33
N ALA A 34 2.70 -9.06 -14.81
CA ALA A 34 2.08 -8.19 -13.81
C ALA A 34 2.86 -8.01 -12.47
N PHE A 35 3.96 -8.72 -12.30
CA PHE A 35 4.72 -8.81 -11.05
C PHE A 35 6.14 -8.24 -11.15
N SER A 36 6.69 -8.09 -12.35
CA SER A 36 8.10 -7.69 -12.54
C SER A 36 8.35 -6.21 -12.30
N SER A 37 7.30 -5.40 -12.21
CA SER A 37 7.42 -3.94 -12.07
C SER A 37 7.16 -3.43 -10.65
N VAL A 38 6.73 -4.29 -9.71
CA VAL A 38 6.43 -3.86 -8.34
C VAL A 38 7.73 -3.67 -7.56
N THR A 39 7.99 -2.45 -7.10
CA THR A 39 9.16 -2.13 -6.28
C THR A 39 8.82 -2.12 -4.80
N ARG A 40 9.85 -2.09 -3.94
CA ARG A 40 9.70 -1.92 -2.50
C ARG A 40 8.98 -0.61 -2.16
N GLU A 41 9.24 0.46 -2.89
CA GLU A 41 8.63 1.77 -2.69
C GLU A 41 7.12 1.75 -2.99
N ASP A 42 6.70 1.00 -4.01
CA ASP A 42 5.28 0.84 -4.33
C ASP A 42 4.51 0.14 -3.22
N ILE A 43 5.14 -0.85 -2.56
CA ILE A 43 4.55 -1.51 -1.37
C ILE A 43 4.41 -0.53 -0.21
N LEU A 44 5.42 0.32 0.03
CA LEU A 44 5.35 1.35 1.09
C LEU A 44 4.29 2.41 0.79
N LYS A 45 4.12 2.79 -0.48
CA LYS A 45 3.03 3.67 -0.92
C LYS A 45 1.67 2.99 -0.71
N ALA A 46 1.55 1.71 -1.06
CA ALA A 46 0.35 0.92 -0.85
C ALA A 46 -0.03 0.77 0.63
N ALA A 47 0.95 0.68 1.54
CA ALA A 47 0.71 0.62 2.98
C ALA A 47 0.15 1.93 3.57
N LYS A 48 0.35 3.05 2.88
CA LYS A 48 -0.20 4.38 3.23
C LYS A 48 -1.54 4.67 2.55
N ASP A 49 -1.94 3.85 1.58
CA ASP A 49 -3.20 4.02 0.87
C ASP A 49 -4.37 3.61 1.76
N PRO A 50 -5.40 4.47 1.97
CA PRO A 50 -6.53 4.14 2.84
C PRO A 50 -7.32 2.91 2.38
N ARG A 51 -7.24 2.54 1.10
CA ARG A 51 -7.89 1.32 0.58
C ARG A 51 -7.32 0.06 1.20
N ILE A 52 -6.09 0.08 1.75
CA ILE A 52 -5.48 -1.10 2.35
C ILE A 52 -6.25 -1.61 3.57
N GLU A 53 -6.96 -0.72 4.27
CA GLU A 53 -7.75 -1.05 5.46
C GLU A 53 -8.96 -1.95 5.12
N SER A 54 -9.43 -1.91 3.87
CA SER A 54 -10.49 -2.81 3.39
C SER A 54 -10.00 -4.27 3.24
N PHE A 55 -8.68 -4.49 3.18
CA PHE A 55 -8.10 -5.82 3.03
C PHE A 55 -7.76 -6.42 4.38
N ARG A 56 -8.61 -7.33 4.84
CA ARG A 56 -8.33 -8.12 6.04
C ARG A 56 -7.24 -9.16 5.77
N TRP A 57 -6.27 -9.28 6.67
CA TRP A 57 -5.35 -10.40 6.72
C TRP A 57 -5.95 -11.53 7.57
N VAL A 58 -5.81 -12.78 7.11
CA VAL A 58 -6.39 -13.97 7.78
C VAL A 58 -5.29 -14.84 8.35
N SER A 59 -4.41 -15.37 7.49
CA SER A 59 -3.36 -16.32 7.91
C SER A 59 -1.95 -15.78 7.74
N LYS A 60 -1.74 -14.83 6.83
CA LYS A 60 -0.43 -14.22 6.56
C LYS A 60 -0.54 -12.72 6.48
N TYR A 61 0.46 -12.02 6.99
CA TYR A 61 0.55 -10.56 7.01
C TYR A 61 1.99 -10.10 6.89
N VAL A 62 2.17 -8.83 6.50
CA VAL A 62 3.46 -8.14 6.59
C VAL A 62 3.34 -7.06 7.65
N GLU A 63 4.37 -6.92 8.48
CA GLU A 63 4.47 -5.83 9.44
C GLU A 63 5.30 -4.69 8.83
N ILE A 64 4.69 -3.50 8.73
CA ILE A 64 5.34 -2.27 8.25
C ILE A 64 5.04 -1.19 9.30
N GLU A 65 6.07 -0.56 9.87
CA GLU A 65 5.93 0.49 10.88
C GLU A 65 5.03 0.09 12.08
N GLY A 66 5.13 -1.17 12.52
CA GLY A 66 4.33 -1.72 13.63
C GLY A 66 2.86 -2.01 13.30
N LYS A 67 2.46 -1.85 12.03
CA LYS A 67 1.11 -2.16 11.54
C LYS A 67 1.10 -3.41 10.69
N LYS A 68 0.03 -4.20 10.80
CA LYS A 68 -0.15 -5.48 10.08
C LYS A 68 -0.99 -5.28 8.83
N TYR A 69 -0.45 -5.70 7.69
CA TYR A 69 -1.07 -5.53 6.39
C TYR A 69 -1.29 -6.86 5.67
N SER A 70 -2.37 -6.94 4.89
CA SER A 70 -2.65 -8.10 4.05
C SER A 70 -1.65 -8.20 2.90
N VAL A 71 -0.98 -9.36 2.80
CA VAL A 71 0.01 -9.67 1.75
C VAL A 71 -0.58 -9.42 0.35
N LYS A 72 -1.80 -9.93 0.11
CA LYS A 72 -2.49 -9.79 -1.18
C LYS A 72 -3.03 -8.37 -1.39
N GLY A 73 -3.45 -7.70 -0.32
CA GLY A 73 -3.94 -6.32 -0.38
C GLY A 73 -2.83 -5.36 -0.81
N LEU A 74 -1.65 -5.49 -0.22
CA LEU A 74 -0.48 -4.66 -0.56
C LEU A 74 -0.12 -4.79 -2.04
N LEU A 75 -0.03 -6.02 -2.55
CA LEU A 75 0.26 -6.24 -3.96
C LEU A 75 -0.87 -5.77 -4.87
N SER A 76 -2.12 -5.94 -4.45
CA SER A 76 -3.26 -5.50 -5.25
C SER A 76 -3.25 -3.99 -5.47
N ILE A 77 -2.97 -3.22 -4.41
CA ILE A 77 -2.88 -1.76 -4.50
C ILE A 77 -1.62 -1.35 -5.28
N ALA A 78 -0.47 -1.98 -5.00
CA ALA A 78 0.80 -1.63 -5.64
C ALA A 78 0.84 -1.96 -7.14
N SER A 79 0.22 -3.06 -7.57
CA SER A 79 0.20 -3.49 -8.98
C SER A 79 -1.07 -3.07 -9.73
N GLY A 80 -2.11 -2.60 -9.03
CA GLY A 80 -3.43 -2.33 -9.59
C GLY A 80 -4.21 -3.59 -10.02
N VAL A 81 -3.70 -4.79 -9.72
CA VAL A 81 -4.34 -6.06 -10.09
C VAL A 81 -5.26 -6.53 -8.94
N PRO A 82 -6.44 -7.12 -9.22
CA PRO A 82 -7.35 -7.57 -8.17
C PRO A 82 -6.76 -8.68 -7.28
N PRO A 83 -7.07 -8.72 -5.96
CA PRO A 83 -6.54 -9.72 -5.02
C PRO A 83 -6.85 -11.17 -5.46
N SER A 84 -7.94 -11.40 -6.19
CA SER A 84 -8.35 -12.72 -6.68
C SER A 84 -7.40 -13.32 -7.72
N LYS A 85 -6.55 -12.50 -8.35
CA LYS A 85 -5.54 -12.98 -9.32
C LYS A 85 -4.24 -13.46 -8.66
N PHE A 86 -4.09 -13.26 -7.35
CA PHE A 86 -2.89 -13.68 -6.62
C PHE A 86 -3.16 -14.91 -5.74
N THR A 87 -2.22 -15.84 -5.78
CA THR A 87 -2.12 -16.84 -4.72
C THR A 87 -1.37 -16.27 -3.51
N THR A 88 -1.69 -16.73 -2.31
CA THR A 88 -1.04 -16.24 -1.08
C THR A 88 0.47 -16.51 -1.09
N ASN A 89 0.90 -17.65 -1.64
CA ASN A 89 2.31 -18.02 -1.72
C ASN A 89 3.09 -17.21 -2.76
N GLU A 90 2.47 -16.88 -3.90
CA GLU A 90 3.08 -15.96 -4.87
C GLU A 90 3.25 -14.58 -4.26
N ALA A 91 2.21 -14.09 -3.57
CA ALA A 91 2.24 -12.80 -2.91
C ALA A 91 3.33 -12.73 -1.83
N GLU A 92 3.47 -13.78 -1.03
CA GLU A 92 4.54 -13.92 -0.05
C GLU A 92 5.93 -13.85 -0.71
N ARG A 93 6.17 -14.69 -1.73
CA ARG A 93 7.46 -14.73 -2.43
C ARG A 93 7.85 -13.38 -3.03
N VAL A 94 6.90 -12.62 -3.57
CA VAL A 94 7.17 -11.29 -4.11
C VAL A 94 7.57 -10.34 -3.00
N LEU A 95 6.81 -10.29 -1.89
CA LEU A 95 7.13 -9.41 -0.77
C LEU A 95 8.46 -9.76 -0.10
N GLU A 96 8.77 -11.05 0.06
CA GLU A 96 10.07 -11.50 0.58
C GLU A 96 11.24 -11.10 -0.32
N LYS A 97 11.08 -11.22 -1.66
CA LYS A 97 12.09 -10.74 -2.62
C LYS A 97 12.33 -9.23 -2.54
N LEU A 98 11.30 -8.47 -2.15
CA LEU A 98 11.39 -7.03 -1.93
C LEU A 98 11.92 -6.66 -0.52
N GLY A 99 12.31 -7.65 0.28
CA GLY A 99 12.90 -7.46 1.60
C GLY A 99 11.88 -7.27 2.72
N PHE A 100 10.61 -7.61 2.50
CA PHE A 100 9.60 -7.61 3.56
C PHE A 100 9.55 -8.96 4.26
N LYS A 101 9.37 -8.93 5.58
CA LYS A 101 9.16 -10.14 6.37
C LYS A 101 7.69 -10.49 6.40
N VAL A 102 7.33 -11.62 5.79
CA VAL A 102 5.97 -12.17 5.85
C VAL A 102 5.86 -13.05 7.09
N MET A 103 4.84 -12.79 7.91
CA MET A 103 4.53 -13.56 9.10
C MET A 103 3.27 -14.39 8.86
N SER A 104 3.31 -15.65 9.29
CA SER A 104 2.15 -16.52 9.33
C SER A 104 1.60 -16.54 10.75
N VAL A 105 0.29 -16.34 10.92
CA VAL A 105 -0.39 -16.78 12.14
C VAL A 105 -0.62 -18.28 12.01
N CYS A 106 0.19 -19.08 12.69
CA CYS A 106 -0.23 -20.44 13.00
C CYS A 106 -1.43 -20.30 13.93
N SER A 107 -2.63 -20.58 13.43
CA SER A 107 -3.77 -20.86 14.31
C SER A 107 -3.35 -22.06 15.16
N SER A 108 -2.95 -21.79 16.40
CA SER A 108 -2.57 -22.80 17.37
C SER A 108 -3.86 -23.48 17.85
N SER A 109 -4.39 -24.34 16.99
CA SER A 109 -5.11 -25.54 17.39
C SER A 109 -4.39 -26.72 16.75
N CYS A 110 -3.09 -26.81 17.01
CA CYS A 110 -2.38 -28.09 17.01
C CYS A 110 -2.49 -28.61 18.45
N LEU A 111 -3.63 -29.26 18.74
CA LEU A 111 -3.79 -30.20 19.84
C LEU A 111 -3.43 -31.59 19.32
#